data_AF-A0A8J7DKB0-F1
#
_entry.id   AF-A0A8J7DKB0-F1
#
_cell.length_a   1.000
_cell.length_b   1.000
_cell.length_c   1.000
_cell.angle_alpha   90.00
_cell.angle_beta   90.00
_cell.angle_gamma   90.00
#
_symmetry.space_group_name_H-M   'P 1'
#
loop_
_entity.id
_entity.type
_entity.pdbx_description
1 polymer ?
#
loop_
_entity_poly.entity_id
_entity_poly.type
_entity_poly.pdbx_seq_one_letter_code
_entity_poly.pdbx_strand_id
1 'polypeptide(L)'
;MQTTNTTSSPAQDLVKNNWEFTEVWIDAMLSPPYILLLLCDSEQNCKIYDPAQGYKIVFSSNDYNAAKLWLLEDEYEPIEGRLLAAEFA
;
A
#
# COMPACT_ATOMS: atom_id res chain seq x y z
N MET A 1 36.00 -2.30 22.28
CA MET A 1 35.31 -3.40 21.56
C MET A 1 33.93 -2.86 21.19
N GLN A 2 33.68 -2.59 19.92
CA GLN A 2 32.36 -2.11 19.46
C GLN A 2 31.53 -3.33 19.06
N THR A 3 30.46 -3.59 19.81
CA THR A 3 29.49 -4.63 19.52
C THR A 3 28.49 -4.07 18.51
N THR A 4 28.65 -4.43 17.23
CA THR A 4 27.63 -4.20 16.22
C THR A 4 26.47 -5.16 16.49
N ASN A 5 25.36 -4.64 17.01
CA ASN A 5 24.10 -5.36 17.06
C ASN A 5 23.58 -5.48 15.63
N THR A 6 23.90 -6.60 14.97
CA THR A 6 23.27 -6.97 13.71
C THR A 6 21.81 -7.28 13.99
N THR A 7 20.94 -6.29 13.88
CA THR A 7 19.50 -6.49 13.78
C THR A 7 19.27 -7.31 12.52
N SER A 8 18.99 -8.61 12.68
CA SER A 8 18.53 -9.45 11.58
C SER A 8 17.29 -8.82 11.00
N SER A 9 17.33 -8.42 9.73
CA SER A 9 16.12 -8.14 8.98
C SER A 9 15.19 -9.35 9.09
N PRO A 10 13.88 -9.18 9.28
CA PRO A 10 12.94 -10.29 9.20
C PRO A 10 13.16 -10.99 7.87
N ALA A 11 13.22 -12.32 7.87
CA ALA A 11 13.21 -13.10 6.64
C ALA A 11 11.99 -12.64 5.82
N GLN A 12 12.23 -12.12 4.61
CA GLN A 12 11.15 -11.75 3.71
C GLN A 12 10.32 -13.01 3.47
N ASP A 13 9.08 -13.02 3.96
CA ASP A 13 8.13 -14.09 3.67
C ASP A 13 7.98 -14.12 2.15
N LEU A 14 8.47 -15.18 1.51
CA LEU A 14 8.41 -15.35 0.06
C LEU A 14 6.97 -15.15 -0.37
N VAL A 15 6.75 -14.30 -1.39
CA VAL A 15 5.42 -13.97 -1.91
C VAL A 15 4.61 -15.25 -2.08
N LYS A 16 3.60 -15.46 -1.23
CA LYS A 16 2.52 -16.37 -1.55
C LYS A 16 1.79 -15.68 -2.71
N ASN A 17 1.98 -16.18 -3.93
CA ASN A 17 1.40 -15.63 -5.17
C ASN A 17 -0.12 -15.86 -5.17
N ASN A 18 -0.83 -15.14 -4.31
CA ASN A 18 -2.28 -15.17 -4.22
C ASN A 18 -2.91 -13.82 -4.54
N TRP A 19 -2.19 -12.92 -5.21
CA TRP A 19 -2.75 -11.66 -5.73
C TRP A 19 -2.50 -11.60 -7.25
N GLU A 20 -3.46 -11.05 -7.98
CA GLU A 20 -3.43 -10.87 -9.43
C GLU A 20 -2.87 -9.51 -9.81
N PHE A 21 -3.23 -8.46 -9.07
CA PHE A 21 -2.70 -7.11 -9.28
C PHE A 21 -2.52 -6.34 -7.97
N THR A 22 -1.74 -5.27 -8.06
CA THR A 22 -1.55 -4.30 -6.98
C THR A 22 -1.60 -2.88 -7.51
N GLU A 23 -2.19 -1.98 -6.74
CA GLU A 23 -2.22 -0.54 -6.99
C GLU A 23 -1.60 0.18 -5.79
N VAL A 24 -0.88 1.27 -6.08
CA VAL A 24 -0.40 2.21 -5.05
C VAL A 24 -1.37 3.37 -5.01
N TRP A 25 -1.83 3.72 -3.82
CA TRP A 25 -2.75 4.81 -3.56
C TRP A 25 -2.05 5.86 -2.70
N ILE A 26 -2.26 7.14 -3.00
CA ILE A 26 -1.53 8.25 -2.40
C ILE A 26 -2.47 9.32 -1.85
N ASP A 27 -2.13 9.81 -0.67
CA ASP A 27 -2.56 11.12 -0.20
C ASP A 27 -1.38 12.10 -0.42
N ALA A 28 -1.49 12.91 -1.47
CA ALA A 28 -0.49 13.87 -1.88
C ALA A 28 -0.50 15.17 -1.05
N MET A 29 -1.51 15.37 -0.20
CA MET A 29 -1.62 16.53 0.68
C MET A 29 -0.69 16.44 1.90
N LEU A 30 -0.17 15.24 2.18
CA LEU A 30 0.78 14.98 3.26
C LEU A 30 2.23 15.07 2.80
N SER A 31 3.14 15.37 3.73
CA SER A 31 4.58 15.47 3.47
C SER A 31 5.40 14.65 4.48
N PRO A 32 6.08 13.56 4.06
CA PRO A 32 6.02 12.96 2.73
C PRO A 32 4.60 12.46 2.41
N PRO A 33 4.21 12.32 1.13
CA PRO A 33 2.91 11.77 0.76
C PRO A 33 2.67 10.43 1.44
N TYR A 34 1.45 10.23 1.94
CA TYR A 34 1.10 8.97 2.58
C TYR A 34 0.66 7.97 1.52
N ILE A 35 1.06 6.70 1.67
CA ILE A 35 0.75 5.67 0.67
C ILE A 35 0.06 4.47 1.31
N LEU A 36 -0.89 3.91 0.56
CA LEU A 36 -1.52 2.63 0.84
C LEU A 36 -1.34 1.70 -0.37
N LEU A 37 -1.33 0.40 -0.11
CA LEU A 37 -1.25 -0.62 -1.15
C LEU A 37 -2.56 -1.39 -1.22
N LEU A 38 -3.21 -1.37 -2.37
CA LEU A 38 -4.33 -2.25 -2.67
C LEU A 38 -3.78 -3.49 -3.39
N LEU A 39 -4.04 -4.68 -2.86
CA LEU A 39 -3.77 -5.96 -3.53
C LEU A 39 -5.09 -6.70 -3.70
N CYS A 40 -5.35 -7.20 -4.90
CA CYS A 40 -6.54 -7.98 -5.20
C CYS A 40 -6.16 -9.30 -5.85
N ASP A 41 -6.86 -10.37 -5.49
CA ASP A 41 -6.72 -11.69 -6.11
C ASP A 41 -7.68 -11.91 -7.28
N SER A 42 -7.55 -13.05 -7.95
CA SER A 42 -8.39 -13.41 -9.10
C SER A 42 -9.87 -13.61 -8.77
N GLU A 43 -10.22 -13.71 -7.49
CA GLU A 43 -11.59 -13.80 -6.98
C GLU A 43 -12.12 -12.42 -6.53
N GLN A 44 -11.38 -11.34 -6.80
CA GLN A 44 -11.66 -9.97 -6.35
C GLN A 44 -11.60 -9.78 -4.83
N ASN A 45 -10.96 -10.70 -4.09
CA ASN A 45 -10.64 -10.45 -2.69
C ASN A 45 -9.52 -9.42 -2.62
N CYS A 46 -9.89 -8.22 -2.22
CA CYS A 46 -9.05 -7.05 -2.14
C CYS A 46 -8.70 -6.73 -0.68
N LYS A 47 -7.45 -6.36 -0.45
CA LYS A 47 -6.93 -5.94 0.85
C LYS A 47 -6.13 -4.66 0.67
N ILE A 48 -6.37 -3.71 1.56
CA ILE A 48 -5.60 -2.47 1.65
C ILE A 48 -4.61 -2.64 2.80
N TYR A 49 -3.34 -2.49 2.47
CA TYR A 49 -2.23 -2.57 3.40
C TYR A 49 -1.68 -1.17 3.66
N ASP A 50 -1.29 -0.94 4.91
CA ASP A 50 -0.56 0.24 5.35
C ASP A 50 0.92 -0.12 5.55
N PRO A 51 1.83 0.30 4.62
CA PRO A 51 3.25 0.05 4.74
C PRO A 51 3.89 0.72 5.97
N ALA A 52 3.40 1.90 6.38
CA ALA A 52 3.93 2.63 7.53
C ALA A 52 3.62 1.91 8.87
N GLN A 53 2.56 1.11 8.90
CA GLN A 53 2.21 0.23 10.04
C GLN A 53 2.74 -1.20 9.89
N GLY A 54 3.80 -1.42 9.12
CA GLY A 54 4.41 -2.74 8.94
C GLY A 54 3.56 -3.68 8.09
N TYR A 55 2.93 -3.13 7.03
CA TYR A 55 2.00 -3.86 6.14
C TYR A 55 0.80 -4.44 6.89
N LYS A 56 0.24 -3.67 7.82
CA LYS A 56 -1.02 -4.03 8.46
C LYS A 56 -2.17 -3.91 7.46
N ILE A 57 -3.08 -4.88 7.45
CA ILE A 57 -4.33 -4.77 6.70
C ILE A 57 -5.25 -3.78 7.42
N VAL A 58 -5.57 -2.67 6.77
CA VAL A 58 -6.47 -1.64 7.30
C VAL A 58 -7.90 -1.80 6.79
N PHE A 59 -8.07 -2.45 5.64
CA PHE A 59 -9.37 -2.75 5.05
C PHE A 59 -9.33 -4.04 4.22
N SER A 60 -10.46 -4.73 4.11
CA SER A 60 -10.61 -5.93 3.27
C SER A 60 -12.03 -5.99 2.70
N SER A 61 -12.13 -6.41 1.45
CA SER A 61 -13.38 -6.56 0.71
C SER A 61 -13.27 -7.70 -0.29
N ASN A 62 -14.39 -8.28 -0.69
CA ASN A 62 -14.49 -9.23 -1.81
C ASN A 62 -14.97 -8.56 -3.12
N ASP A 63 -14.94 -7.24 -3.16
CA ASP A 63 -15.26 -6.41 -4.32
C ASP A 63 -14.24 -5.28 -4.41
N TYR A 64 -13.62 -5.16 -5.59
CA TYR A 64 -12.68 -4.08 -5.91
C TYR A 64 -13.33 -2.71 -5.76
N ASN A 65 -14.58 -2.54 -6.20
CA ASN A 65 -15.23 -1.23 -6.14
C ASN A 65 -15.43 -0.76 -4.71
N ALA A 66 -15.80 -1.65 -3.78
CA ALA A 66 -15.87 -1.32 -2.37
C ALA A 66 -14.51 -0.93 -1.77
N ALA A 67 -13.41 -1.61 -2.13
CA ALA A 67 -12.07 -1.22 -1.68
C ALA A 67 -11.62 0.12 -2.27
N LYS A 68 -11.93 0.36 -3.55
CA LYS A 68 -11.68 1.63 -4.23
C LYS A 68 -12.46 2.79 -3.60
N LEU A 69 -13.75 2.58 -3.30
CA LEU A 69 -14.59 3.60 -2.66
C LEU A 69 -14.06 3.97 -1.28
N TRP A 70 -13.62 2.99 -0.49
CA TRP A 70 -13.01 3.25 0.82
C TRP A 70 -11.77 4.16 0.72
N LEU A 71 -10.93 3.97 -0.30
CA LEU A 71 -9.76 4.83 -0.55
C LEU A 71 -10.17 6.25 -0.96
N LEU A 72 -11.14 6.37 -1.86
CA LEU A 72 -11.65 7.66 -2.34
C LEU A 72 -12.36 8.47 -1.25
N GLU A 73 -12.98 7.81 -0.27
CA GLU A 73 -13.62 8.46 0.89
C GLU A 73 -12.61 9.25 1.74
N ASP A 74 -11.37 8.76 1.84
CA ASP A 74 -10.26 9.39 2.56
C ASP A 74 -9.33 10.20 1.61
N GLU A 75 -9.82 10.61 0.44
CA GLU A 75 -9.11 11.45 -0.55
C GLU A 75 -7.83 10.82 -1.15
N TYR A 76 -7.64 9.50 -1.01
CA TYR A 76 -6.55 8.82 -1.69
C TYR A 76 -6.83 8.72 -3.20
N GLU A 77 -5.78 8.89 -4.00
CA GLU A 77 -5.83 8.75 -5.45
C GLU A 77 -4.92 7.60 -5.93
N PRO A 78 -5.30 6.87 -6.99
CA PRO A 78 -4.43 5.84 -7.55
C PRO A 78 -3.24 6.51 -8.27
N ILE A 79 -2.03 6.03 -8.00
CA ILE A 79 -0.84 6.50 -8.71
C ILE A 79 -0.76 5.81 -10.08
N GLU A 80 -0.86 6.61 -11.14
CA GLU A 80 -0.50 6.18 -12.50
C GLU A 80 0.86 6.79 -12.89
N GLY A 81 1.84 5.95 -13.21
CA GLY A 81 3.14 6.41 -13.72
C GLY A 81 4.02 7.09 -12.66
N ARG A 82 4.61 8.24 -12.99
CA ARG A 82 5.51 9.01 -12.11
C ARG A 82 4.83 10.30 -11.69
N LEU A 83 4.72 10.50 -10.39
CA LEU A 83 4.26 11.76 -9.81
C LEU A 83 5.40 12.78 -9.77
N LEU A 84 5.19 13.97 -10.33
CA LEU A 84 6.14 15.07 -10.21
C LEU A 84 5.68 16.04 -9.14
N ALA A 85 6.57 16.41 -8.20
CA ALA A 85 6.22 17.34 -7.12
C ALA A 85 5.69 18.71 -7.64
N ALA A 86 6.07 19.11 -8.85
CA ALA A 86 5.59 20.34 -9.47
C ALA A 86 4.11 20.31 -9.89
N GLU A 87 3.47 19.14 -9.93
CA GLU A 87 2.05 18.98 -10.30
C GLU A 87 1.09 19.37 -9.15
N PHE A 88 1.63 19.56 -7.94
CA PHE A 88 0.87 19.85 -6.71
C PHE A 88 1.25 21.20 -6.06
N ALA A 89 1.94 22.07 -6.82
CA ALA A 89 2.43 23.39 -6.37
C ALA A 89 1.48 24.55 -6.71
#